data_AF-A0A350ATA1-F1
#
_entry.id   AF-A0A350ATA1-F1
#
_cell.length_a   1.000
_cell.length_b   1.000
_cell.length_c   1.000
_cell.angle_alpha   90.00
_cell.angle_beta   90.00
_cell.angle_gamma   90.00
#
_symmetry.space_group_name_H-M   'P 1'
#
loop_
_entity.id
_entity.type
_entity.pdbx_description
1 polymer ?
#
loop_
_entity_poly.entity_id
_entity_poly.type
_entity_poly.pdbx_seq_one_letter_code
_entity_poly.pdbx_strand_id
1 'polypeptide(L)'
;MKKYTYLTLLALLTLGFTTSASAMTEKQLASKKKYFLKFDANKDNALSEAEYIEMTRIQFEKKSKPGWEQEGAKRFKRNDTNSSGAVTFEEWISNQK
;
A
#
# COMPACT_ATOMS: atom_id res chain seq x y z
N MET A 1 -25.59 52.28 30.49
CA MET A 1 -25.25 51.70 29.17
C MET A 1 -23.94 52.30 28.66
N LYS A 2 -22.82 51.58 28.81
CA LYS A 2 -21.52 51.93 28.23
C LYS A 2 -20.90 50.64 27.69
N LYS A 3 -20.44 50.70 26.44
CA LYS A 3 -20.11 49.58 25.56
C LYS A 3 -18.77 48.95 26.00
N TYR A 4 -18.76 47.63 26.20
CA TYR A 4 -17.60 46.89 26.65
C TYR A 4 -16.51 46.89 25.57
N THR A 5 -15.37 47.47 25.94
CA THR A 5 -14.15 47.56 25.16
C THR A 5 -13.60 46.15 24.92
N TYR A 6 -13.40 45.83 23.64
CA TYR A 6 -12.68 44.66 23.15
C TYR A 6 -11.28 44.62 23.71
N LEU A 7 -10.94 43.60 24.50
CA LEU A 7 -9.57 43.12 24.69
C LEU A 7 -9.63 41.79 25.45
N THR A 8 -8.90 40.81 24.92
CA THR A 8 -8.66 39.45 25.43
C THR A 8 -9.68 38.37 25.03
N LEU A 9 -9.37 37.63 23.96
CA LEU A 9 -8.79 36.30 24.16
C LEU A 9 -8.08 35.82 22.89
N LEU A 10 -6.83 35.39 23.10
CA LEU A 10 -6.06 34.53 22.22
C LEU A 10 -6.91 33.31 21.80
N ALA A 11 -6.99 33.07 20.49
CA ALA A 11 -6.88 31.72 19.93
C ALA A 11 -6.58 31.89 18.44
N LEU A 12 -5.28 31.89 18.11
CA LEU A 12 -4.84 31.55 16.77
C LEU A 12 -5.49 30.20 16.43
N LEU A 13 -6.54 30.23 15.61
CA LEU A 13 -7.14 29.03 15.05
C LEU A 13 -6.19 28.57 13.94
N THR A 14 -5.14 27.86 14.35
CA THR A 14 -4.26 27.10 13.47
C THR A 14 -5.13 26.06 12.77
N LEU A 15 -5.59 26.38 11.55
CA LEU A 15 -6.26 25.40 10.72
C LEU A 15 -5.27 24.28 10.37
N GLY A 16 -5.33 23.23 11.18
CA GLY A 16 -5.21 21.82 10.84
C GLY A 16 -4.26 21.48 9.71
N PHE A 17 -2.98 21.33 10.06
CA PHE A 17 -2.04 20.54 9.29
C PHE A 17 -2.30 19.05 9.54
N THR A 18 -3.18 18.38 8.80
CA THR A 18 -3.27 16.90 8.84
C THR A 18 -3.73 16.27 7.51
N THR A 19 -3.04 16.51 6.40
CA THR A 19 -3.07 15.54 5.30
C THR A 19 -1.93 14.54 5.48
N SER A 20 -1.99 13.74 6.55
CA SER A 20 -1.21 12.50 6.64
C SER A 20 -1.88 11.42 5.78
N ALA A 21 -1.90 11.65 4.47
CA ALA A 21 -1.99 10.55 3.52
C ALA A 21 -0.55 10.35 3.04
N SER A 22 0.09 9.29 3.49
CA SER A 22 1.38 8.83 2.99
C SER A 22 1.25 8.48 1.51
N ALA A 23 1.17 9.50 0.65
CA ALA A 23 1.27 9.35 -0.78
C ALA A 23 2.68 8.82 -1.03
N MET A 24 2.75 7.55 -1.44
CA MET A 24 4.00 6.93 -1.83
C MET A 24 4.68 7.83 -2.85
N THR A 25 5.95 8.18 -2.65
CA THR A 25 6.67 9.04 -3.60
C THR A 25 6.71 8.37 -4.97
N GLU A 26 6.73 9.16 -6.05
CA GLU A 26 6.79 8.62 -7.42
C GLU A 26 7.95 7.63 -7.61
N LYS A 27 9.10 7.91 -6.99
CA LYS A 27 10.27 7.03 -7.02
C LYS A 27 10.01 5.68 -6.32
N GLN A 28 9.34 5.71 -5.16
CA GLN A 28 8.96 4.48 -4.44
C GLN A 28 7.93 3.68 -5.25
N LEU A 29 6.95 4.36 -5.84
CA LEU A 29 5.94 3.73 -6.69
C LEU A 29 6.59 3.06 -7.92
N ALA A 30 7.49 3.77 -8.62
CA ALA A 30 8.23 3.22 -9.75
C ALA A 30 9.08 2.01 -9.36
N SER A 31 9.76 2.06 -8.21
CA SER A 31 10.55 0.93 -7.70
C SER A 31 9.68 -0.27 -7.37
N LYS A 32 8.53 -0.05 -6.72
CA LYS A 32 7.55 -1.09 -6.42
C LYS A 32 6.94 -1.68 -7.69
N LYS A 33 6.59 -0.85 -8.67
CA LYS A 33 6.07 -1.28 -9.98
C LYS A 33 7.09 -2.13 -10.72
N LYS A 34 8.35 -1.72 -10.74
CA LYS A 34 9.44 -2.51 -11.33
C LYS A 34 9.60 -3.87 -10.65
N TYR A 35 9.49 -3.90 -9.32
CA TYR A 35 9.54 -5.16 -8.57
C TYR A 35 8.34 -6.05 -8.90
N PHE A 36 7.13 -5.50 -8.92
CA PHE A 36 5.90 -6.21 -9.28
C PHE A 36 6.00 -6.84 -10.69
N LEU A 37 6.37 -6.03 -11.69
CA LEU A 37 6.52 -6.48 -13.09
C LEU A 37 7.63 -7.50 -13.30
N LYS A 38 8.51 -7.72 -12.30
CA LYS A 38 9.51 -8.79 -12.38
C LYS A 38 8.86 -10.18 -12.25
N PHE A 39 7.73 -10.27 -11.57
CA PHE A 39 7.02 -11.52 -11.29
C PHE A 39 5.84 -11.76 -12.24
N ASP A 40 5.39 -10.72 -12.93
CA ASP A 40 4.42 -10.78 -14.01
C ASP A 40 5.08 -11.41 -15.26
N ALA A 41 5.05 -12.75 -15.32
CA ALA A 41 5.75 -13.54 -16.32
C ALA A 41 4.97 -13.55 -17.65
N ASN A 42 3.64 -13.56 -17.57
CA ASN A 42 2.75 -13.49 -18.73
C ASN A 42 2.55 -12.05 -19.26
N LYS A 43 3.01 -11.04 -18.52
CA LYS A 43 2.98 -9.60 -18.88
C LYS A 43 1.56 -9.05 -19.02
N ASP A 44 0.64 -9.52 -18.19
CA ASP A 44 -0.75 -9.07 -18.19
C ASP A 44 -0.98 -7.86 -17.26
N ASN A 45 0.07 -7.34 -16.62
CA ASN A 45 0.05 -6.28 -15.60
C ASN A 45 -0.67 -6.65 -14.30
N ALA A 46 -0.93 -7.94 -14.10
CA ALA A 46 -1.41 -8.50 -12.85
C ALA A 46 -0.46 -9.63 -12.40
N LEU A 47 -0.66 -10.13 -11.20
CA LEU A 47 -0.01 -11.35 -10.74
C LEU A 47 -1.09 -12.40 -10.52
N SER A 48 -0.99 -13.50 -11.25
CA SER A 48 -1.73 -14.72 -10.93
C SER A 48 -1.32 -15.25 -9.55
N GLU A 49 -2.10 -16.18 -8.99
CA GLU A 49 -1.80 -16.79 -7.70
C GLU A 49 -0.40 -17.43 -7.69
N ALA A 50 0.00 -18.11 -8.76
CA ALA A 50 1.31 -18.75 -8.88
C ALA A 50 2.45 -17.71 -8.88
N GLU A 51 2.32 -16.63 -9.65
CA GLU A 51 3.32 -15.56 -9.72
C GLU A 51 3.43 -14.80 -8.38
N TYR A 52 2.30 -14.61 -7.70
CA TYR A 52 2.26 -13.99 -6.39
C TYR A 52 2.90 -14.86 -5.29
N ILE A 53 2.66 -16.17 -5.34
CA ILE A 53 3.30 -17.14 -4.45
C ILE A 53 4.81 -17.16 -4.67
N GLU A 54 5.26 -17.13 -5.93
CA GLU A 54 6.69 -17.07 -6.27
C GLU A 54 7.33 -15.77 -5.76
N MET A 55 6.65 -14.63 -5.92
CA MET A 55 7.08 -13.37 -5.30
C MET A 55 7.24 -13.52 -3.77
N THR A 56 6.31 -14.20 -3.12
CA THR A 56 6.36 -14.45 -1.67
C THR A 56 7.50 -15.40 -1.30
N ARG A 57 7.76 -16.44 -2.10
CA ARG A 57 8.89 -17.37 -1.94
C ARG A 57 10.21 -16.61 -1.89
N ILE A 58 10.49 -15.77 -2.89
CA ILE A 58 11.74 -15.00 -2.94
C ILE A 58 11.89 -14.08 -1.71
N GLN A 59 10.80 -13.48 -1.22
CA GLN A 59 10.86 -12.65 0.00
C GLN A 59 11.14 -13.46 1.26
N PHE A 60 10.59 -14.66 1.35
CA PHE A 60 10.76 -15.57 2.48
C PHE A 60 12.15 -16.21 2.48
N GLU A 61 12.65 -16.62 1.33
CA GLU A 61 14.00 -17.16 1.18
C GLU A 61 15.07 -16.15 1.57
N LYS A 62 14.91 -14.88 1.17
CA LYS A 62 15.79 -13.78 1.63
C LYS A 62 15.78 -13.58 3.15
N LYS A 63 14.72 -14.02 3.82
CA LYS A 63 14.53 -13.92 5.28
C LYS A 63 14.71 -15.25 5.99
N SER A 64 15.13 -16.31 5.28
CA SER A 64 15.22 -17.69 5.78
C SER A 64 13.95 -18.15 6.52
N LYS A 65 12.78 -17.70 6.07
CA LYS A 65 11.49 -18.00 6.69
C LYS A 65 10.77 -19.13 5.94
N PRO A 66 10.27 -20.18 6.62
CA PRO A 66 9.46 -21.22 5.98
C PRO A 66 8.00 -20.80 5.82
N GLY A 67 7.20 -21.60 5.09
CA GLY A 67 5.74 -21.42 4.99
C GLY A 67 5.30 -20.37 3.96
N TRP A 68 6.13 -20.11 2.94
CA TRP A 68 5.85 -19.12 1.91
C TRP A 68 4.65 -19.46 1.02
N GLU A 69 4.35 -20.75 0.77
CA GLU A 69 3.17 -21.15 -0.02
C GLU A 69 1.86 -20.74 0.66
N GLN A 70 1.68 -21.17 1.91
CA GLN A 70 0.46 -20.88 2.67
C GLN A 70 0.30 -19.38 2.92
N GLU A 71 1.40 -18.69 3.23
CA GLU A 71 1.37 -17.24 3.40
C GLU A 71 1.10 -16.53 2.06
N GLY A 72 1.71 -16.98 0.96
CA GLY A 72 1.53 -16.44 -0.38
C GLY A 72 0.07 -16.53 -0.82
N ALA A 73 -0.55 -17.69 -0.68
CA ALA A 73 -1.97 -17.90 -0.98
C ALA A 73 -2.90 -17.05 -0.09
N LYS A 74 -2.60 -16.95 1.21
CA LYS A 74 -3.35 -16.07 2.14
C LYS A 74 -3.24 -14.59 1.75
N ARG A 75 -2.04 -14.14 1.39
CA ARG A 75 -1.77 -12.77 0.96
C ARG A 75 -2.40 -12.47 -0.38
N PHE A 76 -2.36 -13.41 -1.32
CA PHE A 76 -3.02 -13.31 -2.61
C PHE A 76 -4.52 -13.08 -2.42
N LYS A 77 -5.21 -13.97 -1.67
CA LYS A 77 -6.64 -13.84 -1.40
C LYS A 77 -7.03 -12.55 -0.68
N ARG A 78 -6.16 -12.04 0.18
CA ARG A 78 -6.39 -10.74 0.84
C ARG A 78 -6.24 -9.56 -0.13
N ASN A 79 -5.32 -9.69 -1.08
CA ASN A 79 -5.01 -8.62 -2.01
C ASN A 79 -5.94 -8.60 -3.23
N ASP A 80 -6.42 -9.75 -3.69
CA ASP A 80 -7.41 -9.93 -4.75
C ASP A 80 -8.80 -9.49 -4.24
N THR A 81 -8.97 -8.17 -4.14
CA THR A 81 -10.12 -7.55 -3.46
C THR A 81 -11.37 -7.65 -4.32
N ASN A 82 -11.20 -7.64 -5.65
CA ASN A 82 -12.26 -7.82 -6.61
C ASN A 82 -12.56 -9.29 -6.96
N SER A 83 -11.81 -10.25 -6.38
CA SER A 83 -11.94 -11.69 -6.66
C SER A 83 -11.82 -12.02 -8.15
N SER A 84 -10.95 -11.28 -8.86
CA SER A 84 -10.70 -11.47 -10.29
C SER A 84 -9.82 -12.68 -10.59
N GLY A 85 -9.19 -13.28 -9.56
CA GLY A 85 -8.22 -14.36 -9.74
C GLY A 85 -6.82 -13.86 -10.12
N ALA A 86 -6.59 -12.55 -10.07
CA ALA A 86 -5.28 -11.93 -10.22
C ALA A 86 -5.17 -10.69 -9.33
N VAL A 87 -3.96 -10.35 -8.89
CA VAL A 87 -3.70 -9.14 -8.09
C VAL A 87 -3.06 -8.11 -8.98
N THR A 88 -3.76 -7.00 -9.22
CA THR A 88 -3.20 -5.85 -9.94
C THR A 88 -2.19 -5.08 -9.09
N PHE A 89 -1.37 -4.23 -9.72
CA PHE A 89 -0.42 -3.39 -8.99
C PHE A 89 -1.10 -2.47 -7.97
N GLU A 90 -2.27 -1.93 -8.31
CA GLU A 90 -3.05 -1.01 -7.48
C GLU A 90 -3.59 -1.72 -6.23
N GLU A 91 -4.15 -2.92 -6.42
CA GLU A 91 -4.60 -3.78 -5.33
C GLU A 91 -3.46 -4.21 -4.41
N TRP A 92 -2.29 -4.48 -5.00
CA TRP A 92 -1.10 -4.83 -4.23
C TRP A 92 -0.64 -3.67 -3.34
N ILE A 93 -0.52 -2.45 -3.86
CA ILE A 93 -0.06 -1.29 -3.09
C ILE A 93 -1.11 -0.79 -2.08
N SER A 94 -2.40 -0.93 -2.38
CA SER A 94 -3.49 -0.53 -1.47
C SER A 94 -3.45 -1.33 -0.17
N ASN A 95 -3.12 -2.62 -0.29
CA ASN A 95 -3.03 -3.57 0.82
C ASN A 95 -1.63 -3.67 1.46
N GLN A 96 -0.70 -2.76 1.11
CA GLN A 96 0.66 -2.68 1.70
C GLN A 96 0.78 -1.69 2.86
N LYS A 97 -0.34 -1.28 3.49
CA LYS A 97 -0.36 -0.36 4.64
C LYS A 97 -0.01 -1.05 5.96
#